data_AF-A0A8K0SF39-F1
#
_entry.id   AF-A0A8K0SF39-F1
#
_cell.length_a   1.000
_cell.length_b   1.000
_cell.length_c   1.000
_cell.angle_alpha   90.00
_cell.angle_beta   90.00
_cell.angle_gamma   90.00
#
_symmetry.space_group_name_H-M   'P 1'
#
loop_
_entity.id
_entity.type
_entity.pdbx_description
1 polymer ?
#
loop_
_entity_poly.entity_id
_entity_poly.type
_entity_poly.pdbx_seq_one_letter_code
_entity_poly.pdbx_strand_id
1 'polypeptide(L)'
;MKFLLLLASCAFALPQNKPAGALYFLDSDPAGASVVSLPIRQNGLLGHPSRTSTGGLGLIGNNMNGPVTVDPVFSQGAVTIKGNRLFTVNPGSNTLAYFRIPRNDPTHPVLIDTIDTQGTVPNTVAYSDKNKLACVANTGSKPGVQCFRVSDCSSLQAVGGFKPLPVLNQTTPLLGPANTVSQVLFNPSETALFVTIKGDGTNDGFIFAYPVVDGQVQETPVQSRPAGVPVTFGFNFVTDSLAVVATPAYGAAFVDIGADFTATVSTQVRVPGQRAVCWTAFAEATQSTYLLDAGVAALTTVDPQTRAIARTVPGIPTANGYFDGVVGGTKLYALQASSGITIFDIQNRSNGPFTVDLTSFGNRASWIGMAVYMN
;
A
#
# COMPACT_ATOMS: atom_id res chain seq x y z
N MET A 1 -1.60 -54.60 49.39
CA MET A 1 -1.61 -53.13 49.25
C MET A 1 -0.64 -52.74 48.14
N LYS A 2 -1.14 -52.44 46.93
CA LYS A 2 -0.34 -51.94 45.80
C LYS A 2 -0.69 -50.45 45.65
N PHE A 3 0.27 -49.58 45.93
CA PHE A 3 0.13 -48.14 45.71
C PHE A 3 0.29 -47.85 44.21
N LEU A 4 -0.77 -47.35 43.58
CA LEU A 4 -0.75 -46.85 42.22
C LEU A 4 -0.39 -45.35 42.29
N LEU A 5 0.84 -44.98 41.91
CA LEU A 5 1.20 -43.57 41.74
C LEU A 5 0.59 -43.06 40.43
N LEU A 6 -0.42 -42.20 40.54
CA LEU A 6 -0.83 -41.31 39.44
C LEU A 6 0.21 -40.19 39.30
N LEU A 7 0.99 -40.22 38.23
CA LEU A 7 1.75 -39.06 37.78
C LEU A 7 0.79 -38.10 37.07
N ALA A 8 0.37 -37.06 37.79
CA ALA A 8 -0.31 -35.92 37.18
C ALA A 8 0.72 -35.08 36.42
N SER A 9 0.79 -35.26 35.10
CA SER A 9 1.53 -34.36 34.22
C SER A 9 0.83 -33.01 34.18
N CYS A 10 1.34 -32.02 34.93
CA CYS A 10 1.05 -30.61 34.68
C CYS A 10 1.58 -30.26 33.29
N ALA A 11 0.71 -30.29 32.28
CA ALA A 11 0.99 -29.64 31.02
C ALA A 11 1.08 -28.14 31.29
N PHE A 12 2.29 -27.61 31.41
CA PHE A 12 2.54 -26.18 31.30
C PHE A 12 2.15 -25.79 29.87
N ALA A 13 0.99 -25.16 29.71
CA ALA A 13 0.69 -24.42 28.51
C ALA A 13 1.79 -23.36 28.38
N LEU A 14 2.70 -23.54 27.42
CA LEU A 14 3.65 -22.51 27.04
C LEU A 14 2.84 -21.23 26.78
N PRO A 15 3.27 -20.07 27.30
CA PRO A 15 2.58 -18.82 26.98
C PRO A 15 2.54 -18.71 25.45
N GLN A 16 1.34 -18.75 24.88
CA GLN A 16 1.13 -18.32 23.50
C GLN A 16 1.56 -16.87 23.48
N ASN A 17 2.79 -16.62 23.04
CA ASN A 17 3.30 -15.28 22.83
C ASN A 17 2.35 -14.60 21.85
N LYS A 18 1.50 -13.72 22.36
CA LYS A 18 0.58 -12.96 21.52
C LYS A 18 1.40 -12.26 20.45
N PRO A 19 0.97 -12.32 19.17
CA PRO A 19 1.68 -11.63 18.11
C PRO A 19 1.76 -10.13 18.42
N ALA A 20 2.84 -9.49 18.01
CA ALA A 20 3.00 -8.04 18.11
C ALA A 20 2.10 -7.30 17.11
N GLY A 21 1.57 -8.00 16.12
CA GLY A 21 0.73 -7.44 15.08
C GLY A 21 0.50 -8.43 13.95
N ALA A 22 0.05 -7.93 12.80
CA ALA A 22 -0.03 -8.69 11.56
C ALA A 22 0.34 -7.81 10.36
N LEU A 23 0.96 -8.43 9.37
CA LEU A 23 1.28 -7.85 8.07
C LEU A 23 0.25 -8.35 7.06
N TYR A 24 -0.15 -7.48 6.13
CA TYR A 24 -1.17 -7.78 5.13
C TYR A 24 -0.74 -7.33 3.75
N PHE A 25 -1.13 -8.11 2.75
CA PHE A 25 -1.11 -7.74 1.33
C PHE A 25 -2.33 -8.34 0.62
N LEU A 26 -2.66 -7.81 -0.55
CA LEU A 26 -3.74 -8.32 -1.39
C LEU A 26 -3.20 -9.41 -2.33
N ASP A 27 -3.84 -10.57 -2.32
CA ASP A 27 -3.76 -11.58 -3.38
C ASP A 27 -4.91 -11.30 -4.37
N SER A 28 -4.60 -10.55 -5.43
CA SER A 28 -5.50 -10.12 -6.50
C SER A 28 -5.72 -11.23 -7.54
N ASP A 29 -6.03 -12.45 -7.07
CA ASP A 29 -6.32 -13.60 -7.94
C ASP A 29 -7.65 -13.39 -8.70
N PRO A 30 -7.66 -13.46 -10.04
CA PRO A 30 -8.89 -13.40 -10.84
C PRO A 30 -9.94 -14.47 -10.50
N ALA A 31 -9.56 -15.59 -9.90
CA ALA A 31 -10.48 -16.64 -9.44
C ALA A 31 -11.13 -16.31 -8.08
N GLY A 32 -10.60 -15.33 -7.35
CA GLY A 32 -11.12 -14.92 -6.04
C GLY A 32 -10.06 -14.15 -5.25
N ALA A 33 -10.32 -12.88 -4.98
CA ALA A 33 -9.39 -12.05 -4.23
C ALA A 33 -9.39 -12.41 -2.73
N SER A 34 -8.22 -12.29 -2.11
CA SER A 34 -8.07 -12.51 -0.67
C SER A 34 -7.03 -11.57 -0.04
N VAL A 35 -7.25 -11.21 1.21
CA VAL A 35 -6.23 -10.61 2.06
C VAL A 35 -5.35 -11.72 2.59
N VAL A 36 -4.05 -11.65 2.30
CA VAL A 36 -3.05 -12.51 2.92
C VAL A 36 -2.57 -11.85 4.20
N SER A 37 -2.58 -12.61 5.30
CA SER A 37 -2.18 -12.11 6.62
C SER A 37 -1.03 -12.96 7.19
N LEU A 38 0.01 -12.32 7.71
CA LEU A 38 1.13 -12.98 8.40
C LEU A 38 1.26 -12.41 9.82
N PRO A 39 1.33 -13.25 10.87
CA PRO A 39 1.53 -12.75 12.22
C PRO A 39 2.93 -12.17 12.37
N ILE A 40 3.04 -10.99 12.97
CA ILE A 40 4.31 -10.38 13.34
C ILE A 40 4.64 -10.83 14.77
N ARG A 41 5.77 -11.52 14.94
CA ARG A 41 6.30 -11.92 16.25
C ARG A 41 6.91 -10.71 16.96
N GLN A 42 7.15 -10.83 18.28
CA GLN A 42 7.75 -9.75 19.09
C GLN A 42 9.12 -9.26 18.59
N ASN A 43 9.85 -10.09 17.85
CA ASN A 43 11.13 -9.74 17.23
C ASN A 43 10.99 -9.12 15.81
N GLY A 44 9.76 -8.90 15.35
CA GLY A 44 9.48 -8.38 14.01
C GLY A 44 9.58 -9.39 12.87
N LEU A 45 9.82 -10.68 13.16
CA LEU A 45 9.80 -11.73 12.13
C LEU A 45 8.36 -12.19 11.87
N LEU A 46 8.10 -12.65 10.65
CA LEU A 46 6.78 -13.12 10.22
C LEU A 46 6.61 -14.61 10.52
N GLY A 47 5.38 -15.01 10.87
CA GLY A 47 4.97 -16.41 10.95
C GLY A 47 4.29 -16.90 9.68
N HIS A 48 3.52 -17.97 9.80
CA HIS A 48 2.86 -18.60 8.65
C HIS A 48 1.73 -17.72 8.09
N PRO A 49 1.62 -17.61 6.76
CA PRO A 49 0.56 -16.86 6.11
C PRO A 49 -0.80 -17.58 6.18
N SER A 50 -1.87 -16.79 6.12
CA SER A 50 -3.26 -17.24 5.98
C SER A 50 -3.99 -16.36 4.96
N ARG A 51 -5.12 -16.85 4.42
CA ARG A 51 -5.97 -16.11 3.49
C ARG A 51 -7.33 -15.83 4.10
N THR A 52 -7.84 -14.62 3.89
CA THR A 52 -9.23 -14.26 4.16
C THR A 52 -9.86 -13.71 2.89
N SER A 53 -10.98 -14.28 2.44
CA SER A 53 -11.66 -13.82 1.23
C SER A 53 -12.13 -12.38 1.35
N THR A 54 -12.04 -11.62 0.26
CA THR A 54 -12.60 -10.26 0.12
C THR A 54 -14.04 -10.25 -0.40
N GLY A 55 -14.61 -11.42 -0.70
CA GLY A 55 -15.92 -11.53 -1.35
C GLY A 55 -15.97 -11.04 -2.80
N GLY A 56 -14.82 -10.70 -3.41
CA GLY A 56 -14.74 -10.21 -4.78
C GLY A 56 -13.67 -10.93 -5.61
N LEU A 57 -13.43 -10.42 -6.81
CA LEU A 57 -12.46 -10.96 -7.77
C LEU A 57 -11.27 -10.01 -7.93
N GLY A 58 -10.08 -10.60 -8.02
CA GLY A 58 -8.87 -9.90 -8.38
C GLY A 58 -8.74 -9.69 -9.89
N LEU A 59 -7.63 -9.11 -10.30
CA LEU A 59 -7.27 -8.90 -11.70
C LEU A 59 -5.75 -8.91 -11.84
N ILE A 60 -5.26 -9.38 -12.98
CA ILE A 60 -3.87 -9.22 -13.43
C ILE A 60 -3.87 -8.28 -14.64
N GLY A 61 -3.22 -7.14 -14.50
CA GLY A 61 -3.02 -6.18 -15.57
C GLY A 61 -2.04 -6.66 -16.65
N ASN A 62 -2.01 -5.92 -17.75
CA ASN A 62 -1.07 -6.12 -18.83
C ASN A 62 -0.04 -4.98 -18.89
N ASN A 63 1.14 -5.29 -19.42
CA ASN A 63 2.04 -4.32 -20.01
C ASN A 63 2.19 -4.60 -21.52
N MET A 64 3.13 -3.92 -22.20
CA MET A 64 3.37 -4.11 -23.64
C MET A 64 3.73 -5.55 -24.03
N ASN A 65 4.18 -6.38 -23.08
CA ASN A 65 4.59 -7.77 -23.29
C ASN A 65 3.51 -8.79 -22.84
N GLY A 66 2.31 -8.34 -22.46
CA GLY A 66 1.22 -9.19 -21.99
C GLY A 66 0.99 -9.12 -20.47
N PRO A 67 0.36 -10.16 -19.87
CA PRO A 67 0.07 -10.18 -18.43
C PRO A 67 1.33 -10.03 -17.58
N VAL A 68 1.23 -9.21 -16.55
CA VAL A 68 2.37 -8.98 -15.65
C VAL A 68 2.54 -10.10 -14.63
N THR A 69 3.77 -10.33 -14.21
CA THR A 69 4.13 -11.37 -13.23
C THR A 69 4.35 -10.83 -11.82
N VAL A 70 4.17 -9.52 -11.64
CA VAL A 70 4.28 -8.72 -10.41
C VAL A 70 3.48 -7.43 -10.62
N ASP A 71 3.05 -6.80 -9.54
CA ASP A 71 2.33 -5.51 -9.57
C ASP A 71 1.08 -5.48 -10.46
N PRO A 72 0.10 -6.37 -10.20
CA PRO A 72 -1.03 -6.60 -11.08
C PRO A 72 -1.91 -5.37 -11.36
N VAL A 73 -1.84 -4.31 -10.55
CA VAL A 73 -2.61 -3.07 -10.76
C VAL A 73 -1.81 -1.77 -10.74
N PHE A 74 -0.48 -1.86 -10.89
CA PHE A 74 0.43 -0.71 -11.07
C PHE A 74 0.25 0.43 -10.07
N SER A 75 0.15 0.10 -8.79
CA SER A 75 -0.26 1.08 -7.77
C SER A 75 0.41 0.86 -6.42
N GLN A 76 0.22 1.84 -5.55
CA GLN A 76 0.50 1.74 -4.12
C GLN A 76 -0.81 1.94 -3.34
N GLY A 77 -0.94 1.29 -2.20
CA GLY A 77 -2.12 1.42 -1.34
C GLY A 77 -3.33 0.61 -1.82
N ALA A 78 -3.11 -0.53 -2.47
CA ALA A 78 -4.18 -1.49 -2.78
C ALA A 78 -4.84 -2.08 -1.52
N VAL A 79 -4.09 -2.10 -0.40
CA VAL A 79 -4.56 -2.38 0.95
C VAL A 79 -4.17 -1.23 1.88
N THR A 80 -5.08 -0.82 2.76
CA THR A 80 -4.87 0.25 3.74
C THR A 80 -5.41 -0.17 5.10
N ILE A 81 -4.67 0.16 6.17
CA ILE A 81 -5.08 -0.09 7.56
C ILE A 81 -5.04 1.21 8.35
N LYS A 82 -6.05 1.42 9.19
CA LYS A 82 -6.03 2.44 10.25
C LYS A 82 -6.80 1.98 11.47
N GLY A 83 -6.13 1.97 12.62
CA GLY A 83 -6.67 1.32 13.82
C GLY A 83 -6.90 -0.16 13.55
N ASN A 84 -8.10 -0.67 13.84
CA ASN A 84 -8.50 -2.05 13.59
C ASN A 84 -9.33 -2.22 12.31
N ARG A 85 -9.26 -1.28 11.37
CA ARG A 85 -10.00 -1.31 10.10
C ARG A 85 -9.03 -1.57 8.97
N LEU A 86 -9.36 -2.53 8.11
CA LEU A 86 -8.60 -2.87 6.91
C LEU A 86 -9.51 -2.70 5.70
N PHE A 87 -9.00 -2.03 4.68
CA PHE A 87 -9.68 -1.83 3.40
C PHE A 87 -8.80 -2.38 2.29
N THR A 88 -9.39 -3.07 1.32
CA THR A 88 -8.67 -3.53 0.13
C THR A 88 -9.58 -3.49 -1.08
N VAL A 89 -8.99 -3.27 -2.25
CA VAL A 89 -9.72 -3.25 -3.52
C VAL A 89 -9.83 -4.66 -4.12
N ASN A 90 -10.86 -4.88 -4.95
CA ASN A 90 -11.07 -6.08 -5.75
C ASN A 90 -11.17 -5.68 -7.24
N PRO A 91 -10.02 -5.54 -7.92
CA PRO A 91 -9.98 -4.88 -9.22
C PRO A 91 -10.78 -5.58 -10.33
N GLY A 92 -10.98 -6.90 -10.25
CA GLY A 92 -11.71 -7.66 -11.28
C GLY A 92 -13.22 -7.69 -11.09
N SER A 93 -13.70 -7.33 -9.90
CA SER A 93 -15.14 -7.23 -9.59
C SER A 93 -15.63 -5.81 -9.37
N ASN A 94 -14.74 -4.82 -9.50
CA ASN A 94 -15.04 -3.40 -9.24
C ASN A 94 -15.59 -3.12 -7.84
N THR A 95 -15.08 -3.84 -6.83
CA THR A 95 -15.54 -3.69 -5.45
C THR A 95 -14.44 -3.24 -4.48
N LEU A 96 -14.87 -2.63 -3.37
CA LEU A 96 -14.09 -2.37 -2.16
C LEU A 96 -14.52 -3.37 -1.10
N ALA A 97 -13.56 -4.02 -0.44
CA ALA A 97 -13.80 -4.85 0.73
C ALA A 97 -13.35 -4.15 2.02
N TYR A 98 -14.19 -4.19 3.04
CA TYR A 98 -13.92 -3.65 4.37
C TYR A 98 -13.93 -4.76 5.41
N PHE A 99 -12.87 -4.79 6.23
CA PHE A 99 -12.68 -5.76 7.30
C PHE A 99 -12.46 -5.09 8.65
N ARG A 100 -12.84 -5.80 9.70
CA ARG A 100 -12.43 -5.52 11.08
C ARG A 100 -11.34 -6.49 11.53
N ILE A 101 -10.27 -5.97 12.09
CA ILE A 101 -9.16 -6.76 12.65
C ILE A 101 -9.45 -7.06 14.13
N PRO A 102 -9.62 -8.33 14.54
CA PRO A 102 -9.72 -8.69 15.95
C PRO A 102 -8.39 -8.48 16.67
N ARG A 103 -8.37 -7.75 17.80
CA ARG A 103 -7.13 -7.50 18.57
C ARG A 103 -6.48 -8.78 19.09
N ASN A 104 -7.30 -9.79 19.42
CA ASN A 104 -6.85 -11.07 19.94
C ASN A 104 -6.43 -12.05 18.84
N ASP A 105 -6.79 -11.78 17.58
CA ASP A 105 -6.46 -12.62 16.44
C ASP A 105 -6.31 -11.76 15.17
N PRO A 106 -5.23 -10.96 15.09
CA PRO A 106 -5.05 -10.04 13.98
C PRO A 106 -4.78 -10.77 12.66
N THR A 107 -4.46 -12.06 12.68
CA THR A 107 -4.24 -12.84 11.44
C THR A 107 -5.52 -13.26 10.72
N HIS A 108 -6.68 -13.13 11.35
CA HIS A 108 -7.97 -13.50 10.76
C HIS A 108 -8.91 -12.29 10.76
N PRO A 109 -8.68 -11.31 9.87
CA PRO A 109 -9.58 -10.18 9.71
C PRO A 109 -10.98 -10.68 9.33
N VAL A 110 -12.02 -10.02 9.85
CA VAL A 110 -13.42 -10.39 9.59
C VAL A 110 -13.99 -9.47 8.54
N LEU A 111 -14.40 -10.03 7.40
CA LEU A 111 -15.07 -9.29 6.33
C LEU A 111 -16.40 -8.72 6.86
N ILE A 112 -16.57 -7.41 6.75
CA ILE A 112 -17.78 -6.69 7.15
C ILE A 112 -18.66 -6.41 5.94
N ASP A 113 -18.07 -5.97 4.83
CA ASP A 113 -18.80 -5.61 3.62
C ASP A 113 -17.93 -5.66 2.36
N THR A 114 -18.57 -5.85 1.21
CA THR A 114 -17.99 -5.77 -0.13
C THR A 114 -18.95 -4.98 -1.03
N ILE A 115 -18.52 -3.80 -1.50
CA ILE A 115 -19.39 -2.83 -2.18
C ILE A 115 -18.82 -2.38 -3.53
N ASP A 116 -19.69 -2.10 -4.50
CA ASP A 116 -19.32 -1.53 -5.81
C ASP A 116 -18.66 -0.15 -5.67
N THR A 117 -17.55 0.05 -6.39
CA THR A 117 -16.75 1.29 -6.33
C THR A 117 -17.25 2.39 -7.26
N GLN A 118 -18.34 2.14 -7.98
CA GLN A 118 -18.94 2.97 -9.03
C GLN A 118 -18.04 3.29 -10.22
N GLY A 119 -16.77 2.91 -10.18
CA GLY A 119 -15.83 2.94 -11.28
C GLY A 119 -15.49 1.52 -11.73
N THR A 120 -14.41 1.39 -12.50
CA THR A 120 -13.89 0.09 -12.90
C THR A 120 -12.43 -0.06 -12.54
N VAL A 121 -12.02 -1.26 -12.15
CA VAL A 121 -10.64 -1.56 -11.76
C VAL A 121 -10.17 -0.63 -10.63
N PRO A 122 -10.78 -0.71 -9.44
CA PRO A 122 -10.26 -0.05 -8.25
C PRO A 122 -8.86 -0.56 -7.98
N ASN A 123 -7.88 0.33 -7.80
CA ASN A 123 -6.49 -0.08 -7.57
C ASN A 123 -5.88 0.47 -6.28
N THR A 124 -6.48 1.50 -5.68
CA THR A 124 -5.96 2.11 -4.45
C THR A 124 -7.08 2.63 -3.56
N VAL A 125 -6.90 2.54 -2.24
CA VAL A 125 -7.88 2.97 -1.23
C VAL A 125 -7.21 3.75 -0.10
N ALA A 126 -7.84 4.85 0.32
CA ALA A 126 -7.45 5.64 1.48
C ALA A 126 -8.58 5.65 2.51
N TYR A 127 -8.22 5.78 3.79
CA TYR A 127 -9.19 5.94 4.87
C TYR A 127 -8.84 7.12 5.77
N SER A 128 -9.83 7.98 5.99
CA SER A 128 -9.78 9.10 6.92
C SER A 128 -10.51 8.71 8.21
N ASP A 129 -9.78 8.67 9.34
CA ASP A 129 -10.42 8.36 10.62
C ASP A 129 -11.13 9.57 11.23
N LYS A 130 -10.67 10.79 10.95
CA LYS A 130 -11.32 12.04 11.36
C LYS A 130 -12.70 12.17 10.71
N ASN A 131 -12.80 11.89 9.41
CA ASN A 131 -14.04 12.06 8.64
C ASN A 131 -14.85 10.76 8.48
N LYS A 132 -14.31 9.61 8.91
CA LYS A 132 -14.92 8.27 8.77
C LYS A 132 -15.26 7.95 7.30
N LEU A 133 -14.33 8.25 6.40
CA LEU A 133 -14.47 8.05 4.96
C LEU A 133 -13.41 7.09 4.43
N ALA A 134 -13.83 6.06 3.69
CA ALA A 134 -12.96 5.30 2.81
C ALA A 134 -13.16 5.81 1.38
N CYS A 135 -12.10 6.18 0.68
CA CYS A 135 -12.16 6.65 -0.70
C CYS A 135 -11.30 5.78 -1.60
N VAL A 136 -11.88 5.34 -2.70
CA VAL A 136 -11.27 4.42 -3.66
C VAL A 136 -11.07 5.14 -4.96
N ALA A 137 -9.87 5.06 -5.52
CA ALA A 137 -9.62 5.51 -6.87
C ALA A 137 -9.59 4.31 -7.84
N ASN A 138 -10.23 4.52 -8.99
CA ASN A 138 -10.45 3.55 -10.04
C ASN A 138 -9.69 3.98 -11.29
N THR A 139 -9.09 3.03 -12.01
CA THR A 139 -8.23 3.33 -13.16
C THR A 139 -8.72 2.79 -14.49
N GLY A 140 -9.70 1.88 -14.54
CA GLY A 140 -10.12 1.18 -15.76
C GLY A 140 -10.88 2.07 -16.77
N SER A 141 -11.81 1.48 -17.52
CA SER A 141 -12.63 2.18 -18.52
C SER A 141 -13.54 3.28 -17.95
N LYS A 142 -13.86 3.21 -16.65
CA LYS A 142 -14.54 4.26 -15.87
C LYS A 142 -13.65 4.69 -14.69
N PRO A 143 -12.64 5.56 -14.94
CA PRO A 143 -11.72 6.00 -13.92
C PRO A 143 -12.31 7.14 -13.11
N GLY A 144 -12.03 7.14 -11.80
CA GLY A 144 -12.59 8.13 -10.89
C GLY A 144 -12.49 7.73 -9.43
N VAL A 145 -12.87 8.64 -8.55
CA VAL A 145 -12.92 8.43 -7.10
C VAL A 145 -14.35 8.29 -6.62
N GLN A 146 -14.58 7.27 -5.78
CA GLN A 146 -15.80 7.15 -4.99
C GLN A 146 -15.44 7.06 -3.51
N CYS A 147 -16.17 7.79 -2.67
CA CYS A 147 -16.03 7.73 -1.23
C CYS A 147 -17.21 7.03 -0.57
N PHE A 148 -16.95 6.44 0.59
CA PHE A 148 -17.87 5.63 1.36
C PHE A 148 -17.81 6.05 2.83
N ARG A 149 -18.96 6.27 3.43
CA ARG A 149 -19.07 6.38 4.89
C ARG A 149 -18.74 5.02 5.50
N VAL A 150 -17.87 5.03 6.49
CA VAL A 150 -17.50 3.86 7.28
C VAL A 150 -18.16 3.94 8.64
N SER A 151 -18.72 2.82 9.08
CA SER A 151 -19.25 2.63 10.43
C SER A 151 -18.67 1.35 11.01
N ASP A 152 -18.69 1.19 12.33
CA ASP A 152 -18.05 0.04 12.97
C ASP A 152 -18.75 -1.30 12.73
N CYS A 153 -20.05 -1.28 12.42
CA CYS A 153 -20.88 -2.49 12.36
C CYS A 153 -21.95 -2.46 11.27
N SER A 154 -21.95 -1.49 10.36
CA SER A 154 -22.88 -1.47 9.22
C SER A 154 -22.15 -1.41 7.89
N SER A 155 -22.88 -1.75 6.84
CA SER A 155 -22.39 -1.72 5.47
C SER A 155 -21.83 -0.35 5.10
N LEU A 156 -20.87 -0.35 4.18
CA LEU A 156 -20.37 0.85 3.55
C LEU A 156 -21.54 1.54 2.83
N GLN A 157 -21.53 2.88 2.84
CA GLN A 157 -22.52 3.67 2.14
C GLN A 157 -21.81 4.66 1.25
N ALA A 158 -22.08 4.62 -0.05
CA ALA A 158 -21.54 5.61 -0.97
C ALA A 158 -21.99 7.02 -0.55
N VAL A 159 -21.07 7.98 -0.57
CA VAL A 159 -21.32 9.38 -0.23
C VAL A 159 -20.67 10.30 -1.25
N GLY A 160 -21.36 11.41 -1.54
CA GLY A 160 -20.96 12.33 -2.61
C GLY A 160 -21.11 11.72 -4.00
N GLY A 161 -20.79 12.52 -5.02
CA GLY A 161 -20.73 12.06 -6.40
C GLY A 161 -19.42 11.32 -6.72
N PHE A 162 -19.49 10.51 -7.77
CA PHE A 162 -18.31 9.92 -8.41
C PHE A 162 -17.50 11.05 -9.06
N LYS A 163 -16.19 11.12 -8.76
CA LYS A 163 -15.27 12.17 -9.25
C LYS A 163 -14.45 11.62 -10.42
N PRO A 164 -14.78 11.93 -11.69
CA PRO A 164 -14.06 11.39 -12.83
C PRO A 164 -12.61 11.87 -12.84
N LEU A 165 -11.69 11.01 -13.26
CA LEU A 165 -10.27 11.33 -13.41
C LEU A 165 -9.87 11.33 -14.90
N PRO A 166 -8.88 12.15 -15.32
CA PRO A 166 -8.44 12.23 -16.71
C PRO A 166 -7.53 11.06 -17.11
N VAL A 167 -7.91 9.85 -16.74
CA VAL A 167 -7.25 8.62 -17.18
C VAL A 167 -7.95 8.18 -18.47
N LEU A 168 -7.25 8.27 -19.60
CA LEU A 168 -7.86 8.04 -20.91
C LEU A 168 -7.41 6.70 -21.49
N ASN A 169 -8.31 6.07 -22.26
CA ASN A 169 -8.03 4.90 -23.09
C ASN A 169 -7.50 3.66 -22.35
N GLN A 170 -7.91 3.46 -21.10
CA GLN A 170 -7.61 2.23 -20.35
C GLN A 170 -8.44 1.04 -20.84
N THR A 171 -7.86 -0.16 -20.75
CA THR A 171 -8.46 -1.43 -21.21
C THR A 171 -8.94 -2.28 -20.04
N THR A 172 -9.55 -3.43 -20.34
CA THR A 172 -9.83 -4.48 -19.34
C THR A 172 -9.34 -5.83 -19.90
N PRO A 173 -8.34 -6.47 -19.27
CA PRO A 173 -7.57 -6.00 -18.11
C PRO A 173 -6.80 -4.70 -18.41
N LEU A 174 -6.48 -3.94 -17.37
CA LEU A 174 -5.82 -2.63 -17.48
C LEU A 174 -4.44 -2.73 -18.15
N LEU A 175 -4.01 -1.68 -18.85
CA LEU A 175 -2.70 -1.63 -19.51
C LEU A 175 -1.84 -0.54 -18.85
N GLY A 176 -0.67 -0.90 -18.35
CA GLY A 176 0.19 0.05 -17.63
C GLY A 176 1.69 -0.25 -17.73
N PRO A 177 2.51 0.43 -16.89
CA PRO A 177 2.07 1.29 -15.78
C PRO A 177 1.61 2.69 -16.21
N ALA A 178 2.05 3.21 -17.36
CA ALA A 178 1.70 4.55 -17.83
C ALA A 178 0.19 4.83 -17.87
N ASN A 179 -0.21 6.09 -17.66
CA ASN A 179 -1.61 6.52 -17.72
C ASN A 179 -2.56 5.70 -16.83
N THR A 180 -2.14 5.39 -15.61
CA THR A 180 -2.96 4.75 -14.57
C THR A 180 -2.96 5.58 -13.29
N VAL A 181 -4.02 5.46 -12.49
CA VAL A 181 -4.01 5.97 -11.12
C VAL A 181 -2.90 5.28 -10.34
N SER A 182 -2.15 6.03 -9.53
CA SER A 182 -1.05 5.47 -8.74
C SER A 182 -1.44 5.23 -7.30
N GLN A 183 -2.02 6.22 -6.67
CA GLN A 183 -2.35 6.16 -5.25
C GLN A 183 -3.42 7.21 -4.91
N VAL A 184 -4.27 6.86 -3.95
CA VAL A 184 -5.13 7.80 -3.24
C VAL A 184 -4.70 7.85 -1.77
N LEU A 185 -4.63 9.05 -1.19
CA LEU A 185 -4.19 9.24 0.20
C LEU A 185 -4.79 10.52 0.79
N PHE A 186 -5.24 10.50 2.04
CA PHE A 186 -5.54 11.74 2.76
C PHE A 186 -4.24 12.38 3.25
N ASN A 187 -4.17 13.72 3.24
CA ASN A 187 -3.07 14.41 3.91
C ASN A 187 -3.10 14.15 5.44
N PRO A 188 -1.98 14.33 6.17
CA PRO A 188 -1.88 14.05 7.60
C PRO A 188 -3.02 14.63 8.46
N SER A 189 -3.45 15.87 8.22
CA SER A 189 -4.58 16.49 8.96
C SER A 189 -5.97 16.08 8.47
N GLU A 190 -6.02 15.26 7.41
CA GLU A 190 -7.23 14.76 6.75
C GLU A 190 -8.20 15.88 6.32
N THR A 191 -7.62 16.98 5.81
CA THR A 191 -8.33 18.15 5.27
C THR A 191 -8.45 18.10 3.74
N ALA A 192 -7.76 17.18 3.07
CA ALA A 192 -7.87 16.96 1.64
C ALA A 192 -7.53 15.50 1.28
N LEU A 193 -8.20 14.99 0.25
CA LEU A 193 -7.91 13.73 -0.40
C LEU A 193 -7.04 13.98 -1.64
N PHE A 194 -5.88 13.35 -1.69
CA PHE A 194 -4.96 13.44 -2.81
C PHE A 194 -5.04 12.20 -3.70
N VAL A 195 -5.03 12.41 -5.01
CA VAL A 195 -4.96 11.36 -6.02
C VAL A 195 -3.80 11.66 -6.96
N THR A 196 -2.90 10.70 -7.12
CA THR A 196 -1.80 10.79 -8.07
C THR A 196 -2.08 9.92 -9.29
N ILE A 197 -1.74 10.42 -10.47
CA ILE A 197 -1.92 9.74 -11.76
C ILE A 197 -0.61 9.80 -12.53
N LYS A 198 -0.14 8.64 -13.03
CA LYS A 198 1.08 8.57 -13.85
C LYS A 198 0.83 9.26 -15.18
N GLY A 199 1.84 9.98 -15.65
CA GLY A 199 1.91 10.35 -17.05
C GLY A 199 2.33 9.17 -17.92
N ASP A 200 2.86 9.48 -19.10
CA ASP A 200 3.24 8.49 -20.11
C ASP A 200 4.76 8.33 -20.27
N GLY A 201 5.55 8.97 -19.40
CA GLY A 201 7.02 9.02 -19.53
C GLY A 201 7.53 10.25 -20.29
N THR A 202 6.71 10.85 -21.15
CA THR A 202 7.00 12.10 -21.88
C THR A 202 6.29 13.29 -21.22
N ASN A 203 5.04 13.05 -20.86
CA ASN A 203 4.13 13.96 -20.19
C ASN A 203 4.20 13.77 -18.68
N ASP A 204 4.27 14.87 -17.92
CA ASP A 204 4.17 14.82 -16.46
C ASP A 204 2.83 14.30 -15.98
N GLY A 205 2.86 13.56 -14.86
CA GLY A 205 1.68 13.06 -14.17
C GLY A 205 0.89 14.16 -13.44
N PHE A 206 -0.27 13.78 -12.92
CA PHE A 206 -1.16 14.70 -12.20
C PHE A 206 -1.15 14.42 -10.70
N ILE A 207 -1.35 15.50 -9.93
CA ILE A 207 -1.73 15.43 -8.52
C ILE A 207 -3.02 16.23 -8.36
N PHE A 208 -4.10 15.55 -7.99
CA PHE A 208 -5.38 16.15 -7.66
C PHE A 208 -5.54 16.21 -6.15
N ALA A 209 -5.95 17.35 -5.61
CA ALA A 209 -6.27 17.51 -4.20
C ALA A 209 -7.74 17.94 -4.06
N TYR A 210 -8.56 17.08 -3.48
CA TYR A 210 -9.97 17.36 -3.21
C TYR A 210 -10.11 17.81 -1.75
N PRO A 211 -10.47 19.07 -1.47
CA PRO A 211 -10.70 19.52 -0.11
C PRO A 211 -11.75 18.66 0.61
N VAL A 212 -11.58 18.50 1.91
CA VAL A 212 -12.59 17.91 2.80
C VAL A 212 -13.24 19.04 3.60
N VAL A 213 -14.52 19.27 3.34
CA VAL A 213 -15.33 20.30 4.01
C VAL A 213 -16.53 19.61 4.64
N ASP A 214 -16.79 19.89 5.91
CA ASP A 214 -17.89 19.30 6.69
C ASP A 214 -17.93 17.77 6.62
N GLY A 215 -16.74 17.14 6.64
CA GLY A 215 -16.59 15.69 6.58
C GLY A 215 -16.89 15.08 5.21
N GLN A 216 -16.93 15.87 4.13
CA GLN A 216 -17.16 15.40 2.76
C GLN A 216 -16.06 15.84 1.81
N VAL A 217 -15.62 14.91 0.96
CA VAL A 217 -14.67 15.19 -0.13
C VAL A 217 -15.41 15.96 -1.23
N GLN A 218 -14.95 17.18 -1.51
CA GLN A 218 -15.54 18.07 -2.50
C GLN A 218 -15.40 17.51 -3.93
N GLU A 219 -16.29 17.91 -4.84
CA GLU A 219 -16.28 17.43 -6.24
C GLU A 219 -15.19 18.09 -7.09
N THR A 220 -14.86 19.36 -6.80
CA THR A 220 -13.88 20.13 -7.56
C THR A 220 -12.51 20.04 -6.89
N PRO A 221 -11.50 19.44 -7.54
CA PRO A 221 -10.15 19.39 -7.01
C PRO A 221 -9.34 20.63 -7.36
N VAL A 222 -8.31 20.90 -6.57
CA VAL A 222 -7.13 21.64 -7.02
C VAL A 222 -6.29 20.68 -7.87
N GLN A 223 -6.12 21.00 -9.14
CA GLN A 223 -5.35 20.19 -10.07
C GLN A 223 -3.94 20.76 -10.22
N SER A 224 -2.94 19.91 -10.00
CA SER A 224 -1.53 20.23 -10.21
C SER A 224 -0.90 19.26 -11.20
N ARG A 225 0.11 19.74 -11.92
CA ARG A 225 0.95 18.93 -12.81
C ARG A 225 2.42 19.24 -12.53
N PRO A 226 2.98 18.69 -11.43
CA PRO A 226 4.31 19.05 -10.96
C PRO A 226 5.37 18.72 -12.02
N ALA A 227 6.17 19.72 -12.40
CA ALA A 227 7.10 19.60 -13.51
C ALA A 227 8.21 18.57 -13.25
N GLY A 228 8.51 17.75 -14.25
CA GLY A 228 9.60 16.77 -14.21
C GLY A 228 9.28 15.55 -13.35
N VAL A 229 8.02 15.12 -13.28
CA VAL A 229 7.58 13.86 -12.66
C VAL A 229 6.74 13.07 -13.68
N PRO A 230 7.38 12.51 -14.72
CA PRO A 230 6.69 11.89 -15.85
C PRO A 230 5.92 10.61 -15.48
N VAL A 231 6.34 9.95 -14.40
CA VAL A 231 5.68 8.76 -13.84
C VAL A 231 5.59 8.95 -12.33
N THR A 232 4.51 9.60 -11.88
CA THR A 232 4.21 9.82 -10.45
C THR A 232 3.67 8.52 -9.87
N PHE A 233 4.49 7.69 -9.22
CA PHE A 233 4.07 6.37 -8.73
C PHE A 233 3.69 6.43 -7.24
N GLY A 234 4.51 5.88 -6.34
CA GLY A 234 4.29 5.88 -4.90
C GLY A 234 4.37 7.29 -4.33
N PHE A 235 3.49 7.58 -3.37
CA PHE A 235 3.31 8.90 -2.79
C PHE A 235 3.11 8.80 -1.29
N ASN A 236 3.90 9.54 -0.52
CA ASN A 236 3.71 9.66 0.92
C ASN A 236 3.87 11.10 1.37
N PHE A 237 2.99 11.52 2.26
CA PHE A 237 3.19 12.75 3.01
C PHE A 237 4.29 12.56 4.06
N VAL A 238 5.06 13.62 4.27
CA VAL A 238 5.93 13.81 5.43
C VAL A 238 5.23 14.75 6.40
N THR A 239 4.64 15.83 5.88
CA THR A 239 3.77 16.77 6.59
C THR A 239 2.61 17.17 5.67
N ASP A 240 1.67 17.99 6.14
CA ASP A 240 0.64 18.57 5.27
C ASP A 240 1.20 19.45 4.14
N SER A 241 2.42 19.97 4.31
CA SER A 241 3.06 20.88 3.35
C SER A 241 4.16 20.22 2.52
N LEU A 242 4.46 18.93 2.76
CA LEU A 242 5.58 18.24 2.13
C LEU A 242 5.26 16.78 1.88
N ALA A 243 5.45 16.34 0.64
CA ALA A 243 5.34 14.96 0.23
C ALA A 243 6.59 14.49 -0.52
N VAL A 244 6.75 13.17 -0.59
CA VAL A 244 7.72 12.48 -1.45
C VAL A 244 6.96 11.66 -2.48
N VAL A 245 7.35 11.82 -3.74
CA VAL A 245 6.87 11.04 -4.87
C VAL A 245 8.01 10.16 -5.38
N ALA A 246 7.80 8.85 -5.50
CA ALA A 246 8.68 7.97 -6.25
C ALA A 246 8.42 8.07 -7.75
N THR A 247 9.50 8.03 -8.54
CA THR A 247 9.43 7.99 -10.00
C THR A 247 10.58 7.16 -10.60
N PRO A 248 10.29 6.23 -11.52
CA PRO A 248 11.32 5.45 -12.21
C PRO A 248 12.15 6.29 -13.18
N ALA A 249 11.84 7.58 -13.39
CA ALA A 249 12.64 8.45 -14.24
C ALA A 249 14.01 8.79 -13.62
N TYR A 250 14.08 8.90 -12.29
CA TYR A 250 15.33 9.24 -11.60
C TYR A 250 15.39 8.81 -10.14
N GLY A 251 14.31 8.37 -9.50
CA GLY A 251 14.31 8.03 -8.08
C GLY A 251 13.10 8.61 -7.36
N ALA A 252 13.22 9.85 -6.88
CA ALA A 252 12.13 10.51 -6.15
C ALA A 252 12.15 12.03 -6.28
N ALA A 253 11.01 12.66 -6.08
CA ALA A 253 10.86 14.11 -5.99
C ALA A 253 10.26 14.50 -4.63
N PHE A 254 10.79 15.57 -4.04
CA PHE A 254 10.11 16.30 -2.99
C PHE A 254 9.11 17.27 -3.62
N VAL A 255 7.88 17.23 -3.11
CA VAL A 255 6.77 18.04 -3.58
C VAL A 255 6.28 18.90 -2.41
N ASP A 256 6.40 20.21 -2.56
CA ASP A 256 5.83 21.18 -1.63
C ASP A 256 4.33 21.32 -1.93
N ILE A 257 3.53 21.36 -0.87
CA ILE A 257 2.07 21.48 -0.92
C ILE A 257 1.68 22.84 -0.33
N GLY A 258 1.10 23.70 -1.17
CA GLY A 258 0.60 25.01 -0.76
C GLY A 258 -0.59 24.93 0.17
N ALA A 259 -0.89 26.03 0.86
CA ALA A 259 -2.08 26.14 1.70
C ALA A 259 -3.40 26.00 0.92
N ASP A 260 -3.36 26.24 -0.39
CA ASP A 260 -4.44 26.02 -1.36
C ASP A 260 -4.40 24.61 -1.99
N PHE A 261 -3.56 23.71 -1.46
CA PHE A 261 -3.30 22.36 -1.93
C PHE A 261 -2.61 22.26 -3.31
N THR A 262 -2.07 23.35 -3.85
CA THR A 262 -1.24 23.28 -5.06
C THR A 262 0.04 22.47 -4.79
N ALA A 263 0.40 21.58 -5.70
CA ALA A 263 1.54 20.69 -5.57
C ALA A 263 2.64 21.07 -6.55
N THR A 264 3.84 21.37 -6.05
CA THR A 264 4.99 21.81 -6.87
C THR A 264 6.23 21.02 -6.52
N VAL A 265 6.98 20.55 -7.52
CA VAL A 265 8.29 19.93 -7.27
C VAL A 265 9.26 20.96 -6.74
N SER A 266 9.83 20.70 -5.58
CA SER A 266 10.86 21.53 -4.98
C SER A 266 12.27 21.00 -5.25
N THR A 267 12.42 19.67 -5.29
CA THR A 267 13.73 19.01 -5.37
C THR A 267 13.59 17.65 -6.03
N GLN A 268 14.44 17.36 -7.01
CA GLN A 268 14.57 16.04 -7.61
C GLN A 268 15.76 15.31 -6.98
N VAL A 269 15.53 14.09 -6.50
CA VAL A 269 16.54 13.19 -5.96
C VAL A 269 16.86 12.13 -7.00
N ARG A 270 18.04 12.26 -7.61
CA ARG A 270 18.56 11.29 -8.57
C ARG A 270 19.24 10.15 -7.83
N VAL A 271 18.64 8.96 -7.84
CA VAL A 271 19.16 7.74 -7.23
C VAL A 271 20.09 7.04 -8.24
N PRO A 272 21.40 7.00 -7.99
CA PRO A 272 22.35 6.38 -8.91
C PRO A 272 22.08 4.88 -9.04
N GLY A 273 22.08 4.38 -10.28
CA GLY A 273 21.93 2.95 -10.56
C GLY A 273 20.52 2.37 -10.34
N GLN A 274 19.52 3.22 -10.07
CA GLN A 274 18.12 2.80 -9.98
C GLN A 274 17.65 2.17 -11.30
N ARG A 275 16.72 1.22 -11.21
CA ARG A 275 16.08 0.57 -12.37
C ARG A 275 14.65 1.02 -12.52
N ALA A 276 13.89 0.99 -11.43
CA ALA A 276 12.52 1.49 -11.38
C ALA A 276 12.09 1.74 -9.93
N VAL A 277 12.54 2.85 -9.34
CA VAL A 277 12.00 3.31 -8.05
C VAL A 277 10.54 3.73 -8.23
N CYS A 278 9.64 2.96 -7.64
CA CYS A 278 8.20 3.15 -7.80
C CYS A 278 7.45 3.24 -6.48
N TRP A 279 7.92 2.62 -5.40
CA TRP A 279 7.20 2.65 -4.11
C TRP A 279 7.96 3.43 -3.05
N THR A 280 7.20 3.92 -2.07
CA THR A 280 7.73 4.64 -0.92
C THR A 280 7.17 4.09 0.38
N ALA A 281 7.98 4.14 1.44
CA ALA A 281 7.54 3.86 2.80
C ALA A 281 8.13 4.91 3.76
N PHE A 282 7.30 5.63 4.49
CA PHE A 282 7.77 6.60 5.48
C PHE A 282 7.95 5.95 6.84
N ALA A 283 9.08 6.20 7.50
CA ALA A 283 9.33 5.77 8.87
C ALA A 283 9.36 6.98 9.79
N GLU A 284 8.34 7.12 10.64
CA GLU A 284 8.29 8.19 11.64
C GLU A 284 9.48 8.13 12.61
N ALA A 285 9.88 6.92 13.02
CA ALA A 285 10.96 6.73 14.00
C ALA A 285 12.33 7.26 13.51
N THR A 286 12.58 7.24 12.20
CA THR A 286 13.84 7.71 11.61
C THR A 286 13.65 8.99 10.79
N GLN A 287 12.43 9.52 10.72
CA GLN A 287 12.03 10.65 9.87
C GLN A 287 12.57 10.52 8.44
N SER A 288 12.58 9.30 7.89
CA SER A 288 13.17 9.00 6.59
C SER A 288 12.12 8.37 5.67
N THR A 289 12.16 8.71 4.38
CA THR A 289 11.38 7.98 3.37
C THR A 289 12.27 6.94 2.70
N TYR A 290 11.83 5.70 2.70
CA TYR A 290 12.46 4.58 2.01
C TYR A 290 11.90 4.51 0.60
N LEU A 291 12.80 4.39 -0.37
CA LEU A 291 12.50 4.23 -1.79
C LEU A 291 12.74 2.77 -2.15
N LEU A 292 11.74 2.17 -2.79
CA LEU A 292 11.74 0.77 -3.18
C LEU A 292 11.80 0.69 -4.72
N ASP A 293 12.78 -0.05 -5.20
CA ASP A 293 13.10 -0.21 -6.62
C ASP A 293 12.71 -1.61 -7.10
N ALA A 294 11.97 -1.67 -8.21
CA ALA A 294 11.49 -2.92 -8.79
C ALA A 294 12.61 -3.82 -9.33
N GLY A 295 13.80 -3.29 -9.58
CA GLY A 295 14.94 -4.00 -10.16
C GLY A 295 16.24 -3.88 -9.35
N VAL A 296 16.21 -3.25 -8.18
CA VAL A 296 17.37 -3.10 -7.30
C VAL A 296 16.99 -3.53 -5.89
N ALA A 297 17.69 -4.54 -5.36
CA ALA A 297 17.40 -5.09 -4.04
C ALA A 297 17.89 -4.19 -2.88
N ALA A 298 18.74 -3.19 -3.12
CA ALA A 298 19.14 -2.23 -2.09
C ALA A 298 18.04 -1.18 -1.86
N LEU A 299 17.84 -0.77 -0.60
CA LEU A 299 16.92 0.31 -0.27
C LEU A 299 17.67 1.64 -0.26
N THR A 300 17.17 2.64 -0.96
CA THR A 300 17.64 4.01 -0.82
C THR A 300 16.73 4.75 0.16
N THR A 301 17.31 5.53 1.08
CA THR A 301 16.53 6.41 1.95
C THR A 301 16.80 7.86 1.62
N VAL A 302 15.75 8.66 1.57
CA VAL A 302 15.84 10.11 1.47
C VAL A 302 15.44 10.74 2.81
N ASP A 303 16.16 11.79 3.18
CA ASP A 303 15.87 12.59 4.36
C ASP A 303 15.04 13.83 3.94
N PRO A 304 13.80 13.98 4.43
CA PRO A 304 12.96 15.13 4.11
C PRO A 304 13.48 16.47 4.59
N GLN A 305 14.34 16.52 5.63
CA GLN A 305 14.90 17.78 6.12
C GLN A 305 15.96 18.31 5.16
N THR A 306 16.88 17.45 4.73
CA THR A 306 17.95 17.80 3.80
C THR A 306 17.52 17.71 2.33
N ARG A 307 16.36 17.11 2.05
CA ARG A 307 15.82 16.81 0.71
C ARG A 307 16.80 16.04 -0.18
N ALA A 308 17.61 15.17 0.42
CA ALA A 308 18.70 14.47 -0.25
C ALA A 308 18.71 12.97 0.10
N ILE A 309 19.52 12.19 -0.64
CA ILE A 309 19.81 10.80 -0.27
C ILE A 309 20.56 10.80 1.07
N ALA A 310 19.99 10.17 2.07
CA ALA A 310 20.63 10.00 3.37
C ALA A 310 21.56 8.80 3.39
N ARG A 311 21.14 7.67 2.80
CA ARG A 311 21.91 6.41 2.77
C ARG A 311 21.29 5.39 1.83
N THR A 312 22.08 4.36 1.55
CA THR A 312 21.63 3.11 0.94
C THR A 312 21.82 1.97 1.93
N VAL A 313 20.82 1.11 2.06
CA VAL A 313 20.85 -0.10 2.89
C VAL A 313 20.96 -1.31 1.95
N PRO A 314 22.01 -2.14 2.09
CA PRO A 314 22.12 -3.37 1.32
C PRO A 314 20.91 -4.27 1.54
N GLY A 315 20.37 -4.83 0.46
CA GLY A 315 19.32 -5.84 0.53
C GLY A 315 19.83 -7.24 0.19
N ILE A 316 18.89 -8.14 -0.07
CA ILE A 316 19.17 -9.53 -0.44
C ILE A 316 19.11 -9.66 -1.95
N PRO A 317 20.21 -10.01 -2.65
CA PRO A 317 20.24 -10.05 -4.11
C PRO A 317 19.12 -10.89 -4.75
N THR A 318 18.74 -12.01 -4.12
CA THR A 318 17.70 -12.91 -4.62
C THR A 318 16.28 -12.33 -4.56
N ALA A 319 16.07 -11.20 -3.88
CA ALA A 319 14.76 -10.52 -3.86
C ALA A 319 14.39 -9.91 -5.23
N ASN A 320 15.40 -9.63 -6.07
CA ASN A 320 15.23 -9.02 -7.39
C ASN A 320 14.45 -7.69 -7.41
N GLY A 321 14.49 -6.93 -6.31
CA GLY A 321 13.76 -5.68 -6.14
C GLY A 321 12.50 -5.83 -5.29
N TYR A 322 11.76 -4.72 -5.14
CA TYR A 322 10.59 -4.63 -4.27
C TYR A 322 9.43 -3.92 -4.94
N PHE A 323 8.23 -4.38 -4.60
CA PHE A 323 6.95 -4.04 -5.20
C PHE A 323 5.95 -3.75 -4.08
N ASP A 324 6.10 -2.58 -3.48
CA ASP A 324 5.44 -2.11 -2.25
C ASP A 324 6.16 -2.51 -0.95
N GLY A 325 5.93 -1.72 0.09
CA GLY A 325 6.51 -1.91 1.40
C GLY A 325 5.90 -1.01 2.46
N VAL A 326 5.97 -1.46 3.71
CA VAL A 326 5.38 -0.75 4.85
C VAL A 326 6.31 -0.81 6.06
N VAL A 327 6.31 0.27 6.84
CA VAL A 327 7.05 0.34 8.10
C VAL A 327 6.13 -0.06 9.25
N GLY A 328 6.55 -1.02 10.07
CA GLY A 328 5.86 -1.47 11.28
C GLY A 328 6.82 -1.54 12.45
N GLY A 329 6.67 -0.62 13.41
CA GLY A 329 7.62 -0.46 14.51
C GLY A 329 9.02 -0.12 14.00
N THR A 330 9.99 -0.96 14.31
CA THR A 330 11.41 -0.78 13.92
C THR A 330 11.80 -1.56 12.66
N LYS A 331 10.80 -2.12 11.95
CA LYS A 331 11.01 -2.92 10.74
C LYS A 331 10.38 -2.27 9.52
N LEU A 332 11.01 -2.48 8.37
CA LEU A 332 10.37 -2.29 7.07
C LEU A 332 10.16 -3.67 6.44
N TYR A 333 8.92 -3.94 6.03
CA TYR A 333 8.53 -5.14 5.31
C TYR A 333 8.34 -4.77 3.84
N ALA A 334 9.08 -5.43 2.94
CA ALA A 334 9.05 -5.15 1.50
C ALA A 334 8.63 -6.41 0.73
N LEU A 335 7.60 -6.27 -0.11
CA LEU A 335 7.14 -7.35 -0.97
C LEU A 335 8.12 -7.53 -2.13
N GLN A 336 8.71 -8.71 -2.28
CA GLN A 336 9.80 -8.93 -3.25
C GLN A 336 9.27 -9.05 -4.68
N ALA A 337 10.16 -9.04 -5.67
CA ALA A 337 9.82 -9.49 -7.02
C ALA A 337 9.65 -11.02 -7.08
N SER A 338 10.39 -11.74 -6.23
CA SER A 338 10.18 -13.17 -5.94
C SER A 338 8.96 -13.41 -5.04
N SER A 339 8.55 -14.67 -4.92
CA SER A 339 7.51 -15.10 -3.96
C SER A 339 8.00 -15.01 -2.52
N GLY A 340 8.16 -13.80 -1.98
CA GLY A 340 8.63 -13.61 -0.62
C GLY A 340 8.55 -12.18 -0.11
N ILE A 341 8.92 -12.00 1.15
CA ILE A 341 8.96 -10.70 1.83
C ILE A 341 10.34 -10.51 2.44
N THR A 342 10.96 -9.36 2.20
CA THR A 342 12.18 -8.95 2.92
C THR A 342 11.80 -8.15 4.14
N ILE A 343 12.44 -8.44 5.28
CA ILE A 343 12.32 -7.72 6.53
C ILE A 343 13.64 -7.01 6.81
N PHE A 344 13.61 -5.68 6.81
CA PHE A 344 14.75 -4.85 7.18
C PHE A 344 14.59 -4.38 8.62
N ASP A 345 15.65 -4.49 9.42
CA ASP A 345 15.74 -3.76 10.68
C ASP A 345 16.24 -2.34 10.40
N ILE A 346 15.33 -1.38 10.50
CA ILE A 346 15.62 0.02 10.15
C ILE A 346 16.27 0.80 11.30
N GLN A 347 16.32 0.22 12.50
CA GLN A 347 16.99 0.81 13.67
C GLN A 347 18.36 0.17 13.91
N ASN A 348 18.44 -1.16 13.91
CA ASN A 348 19.67 -1.93 14.07
C ASN A 348 19.93 -2.87 12.88
N ARG A 349 20.60 -2.32 11.87
CA ARG A 349 20.80 -2.96 10.57
C ARG A 349 21.66 -4.24 10.59
N SER A 350 22.36 -4.56 11.68
CA SER A 350 23.05 -5.86 11.80
C SER A 350 22.07 -7.02 11.99
N ASN A 351 20.80 -6.73 12.34
CA ASN A 351 19.74 -7.71 12.52
C ASN A 351 18.88 -7.89 11.26
N GLY A 352 19.49 -7.90 10.08
CA GLY A 352 18.80 -8.11 8.82
C GLY A 352 19.60 -7.60 7.63
N PRO A 353 19.06 -7.68 6.41
CA PRO A 353 17.70 -8.14 6.09
C PRO A 353 17.48 -9.65 6.27
N PHE A 354 16.22 -10.06 6.43
CA PHE A 354 15.77 -11.46 6.40
C PHE A 354 14.74 -11.68 5.29
N THR A 355 14.71 -12.88 4.70
CA THR A 355 13.66 -13.26 3.74
C THR A 355 12.69 -14.25 4.36
N VAL A 356 11.41 -14.03 4.11
CA VAL A 356 10.35 -15.02 4.30
C VAL A 356 9.97 -15.55 2.91
N ASP A 357 10.24 -16.83 2.67
CA ASP A 357 9.90 -17.52 1.43
C ASP A 357 8.43 -17.94 1.46
N LEU A 358 7.70 -17.52 0.43
CA LEU A 358 6.28 -17.79 0.21
C LEU A 358 6.05 -18.57 -1.09
N THR A 359 7.08 -19.15 -1.69
CA THR A 359 7.01 -19.90 -2.96
C THR A 359 5.98 -21.05 -2.90
N SER A 360 5.87 -21.72 -1.75
CA SER A 360 4.89 -22.81 -1.54
C SER A 360 3.48 -22.32 -1.21
N PHE A 361 3.29 -21.03 -0.93
CA PHE A 361 2.02 -20.47 -0.47
C PHE A 361 1.12 -19.97 -1.62
N GLY A 362 1.71 -19.49 -2.72
CA GLY A 362 0.92 -19.01 -3.86
C GLY A 362 1.75 -18.38 -4.96
N ASN A 363 1.02 -17.85 -5.96
CA ASN A 363 1.59 -17.22 -7.12
C ASN A 363 1.89 -15.75 -6.82
N ARG A 364 3.15 -15.34 -7.05
CA ARG A 364 3.57 -13.95 -6.87
C ARG A 364 2.83 -12.96 -7.77
N ALA A 365 2.36 -13.39 -8.94
CA ALA A 365 1.77 -12.50 -9.95
C ALA A 365 0.57 -11.69 -9.46
N SER A 366 -0.21 -12.24 -8.52
CA SER A 366 -1.39 -11.59 -7.97
C SER A 366 -1.11 -10.72 -6.74
N TRP A 367 0.10 -10.74 -6.17
CA TRP A 367 0.36 -10.06 -4.91
C TRP A 367 0.67 -8.57 -5.08
N ILE A 368 -0.01 -7.75 -4.29
CA ILE A 368 0.14 -6.28 -4.31
C ILE A 368 -0.26 -5.64 -2.99
N GLY A 369 0.26 -4.43 -2.74
CA GLY A 369 -0.09 -3.67 -1.56
C GLY A 369 0.63 -4.19 -0.32
N MET A 370 0.95 -3.31 0.62
CA MET A 370 1.47 -3.69 1.93
C MET A 370 0.85 -2.81 3.00
N ALA A 371 0.28 -3.43 4.04
CA ALA A 371 -0.21 -2.72 5.21
C ALA A 371 0.13 -3.49 6.48
N VAL A 372 0.23 -2.77 7.60
CA VAL A 372 0.59 -3.37 8.89
C VAL A 372 -0.37 -2.93 9.98
N TYR A 373 -0.74 -3.88 10.83
CA TYR A 373 -1.42 -3.66 12.09
C TYR A 373 -0.46 -4.00 13.22
N MET A 374 -0.28 -3.10 14.17
CA MET A 374 0.49 -3.34 15.39
C MET A 374 -0.44 -3.24 16.61
N ASN A 375 -0.21 -4.11 17.59
CA ASN A 375 -1.00 -4.21 18.83
C ASN A 375 -0.71 -3.11 19.84
#